data_AF-A0A3D1TE97-F1
#
_entry.id   AF-A0A3D1TE97-F1
#
_cell.length_a   1.000
_cell.length_b   1.000
_cell.length_c   1.000
_cell.angle_alpha   90.00
_cell.angle_beta   90.00
_cell.angle_gamma   90.00
#
_symmetry.space_group_name_H-M   'P 1'
#
loop_
_entity.id
_entity.type
_entity.pdbx_description
1 polymer ?
#
loop_
_entity_poly.entity_id
_entity_poly.type
_entity_poly.pdbx_seq_one_letter_code
_entity_poly.pdbx_strand_id
1 'polypeptide(L)'
;MNTHAWILHLIALGLGLFGSASGLGQSTLPGPDEVGLALDTRDGGLLLEHDVELARWPLTVGFRVRLFSAAGYSIFVASETKASPAHWEIFSEGGRLTLYAPGMQPDHVRTGVDLSDGAWRAIQVAMTPERVRVAVDGEVVADEPVRRPAELAGLREGMAFGRLVEGGLGAAAAMDDVWIGRGSALESTGACGSTGRLVARFPFEDNGGGSLADMIVRERAVVWAERPQPVVEAQISPRFTPQADAADLDRIALLLAETVQRLGLTTPVEAAWRSRPALLAHWRTWSDPARVFLWNPQMHRPEGRVYDERSLFRSEDHDAIGTLLRRTRTLLEHRSALGGVESIPAGVAADLERLERADTVSRGQPWAVREGLYYAGCAVRRELMLSDPLLDFERLVCISRGTWAGTRWTCRGNGDDLGGHFATQHFGFITKPGGGLWLVSDWKRQP
;
A
#
# COMPACT_ATOMS: atom_id res chain seq x y z
N MET A 1 -39.64 -51.76 29.02
CA MET A 1 -38.60 -52.77 28.76
C MET A 1 -37.42 -52.00 28.16
N ASN A 2 -36.48 -51.49 28.98
CA ASN A 2 -35.18 -52.10 29.34
C ASN A 2 -34.37 -52.42 28.07
N THR A 3 -33.17 -51.87 27.78
CA THR A 3 -31.94 -51.55 28.56
C THR A 3 -31.03 -50.67 27.67
N HIS A 4 -30.42 -49.55 28.10
CA HIS A 4 -29.08 -49.40 28.73
C HIS A 4 -27.94 -50.14 27.99
N ALA A 5 -26.99 -49.46 27.32
CA ALA A 5 -25.83 -48.72 27.87
C ALA A 5 -24.68 -49.64 28.34
N TRP A 6 -23.55 -49.65 27.61
CA TRP A 6 -22.16 -49.99 28.02
C TRP A 6 -21.20 -49.39 26.96
N ILE A 7 -19.99 -48.86 27.21
CA ILE A 7 -19.36 -48.23 28.38
C ILE A 7 -18.00 -47.61 27.97
N LEU A 8 -17.64 -46.48 28.60
CA LEU A 8 -16.31 -45.85 28.69
C LEU A 8 -15.34 -46.67 29.54
N HIS A 9 -14.00 -46.58 29.37
CA HIS A 9 -13.04 -46.20 30.45
C HIS A 9 -11.54 -46.43 30.17
N LEU A 10 -10.74 -45.38 30.44
CA LEU A 10 -9.49 -45.28 31.25
C LEU A 10 -8.98 -43.81 31.10
N ILE A 11 -9.23 -42.83 32.00
CA ILE A 11 -8.73 -42.53 33.38
C ILE A 11 -7.18 -42.54 33.46
N ALA A 12 -6.46 -41.40 33.52
CA ALA A 12 -6.31 -40.33 34.52
C ALA A 12 -5.27 -40.63 35.63
N LEU A 13 -4.29 -39.72 35.82
CA LEU A 13 -3.84 -39.13 37.10
C LEU A 13 -2.43 -38.52 37.01
N GLY A 14 -2.27 -37.33 37.59
CA GLY A 14 -0.98 -36.68 37.80
C GLY A 14 -1.08 -35.24 38.32
N LEU A 15 -1.87 -35.00 39.38
CA LEU A 15 -1.76 -33.79 40.20
C LEU A 15 -0.88 -34.11 41.42
N GLY A 16 0.11 -33.26 41.69
CA GLY A 16 0.96 -33.31 42.87
C GLY A 16 1.42 -31.89 43.24
N LEU A 17 0.89 -31.39 44.35
CA LEU A 17 1.06 -30.05 44.92
C LEU A 17 2.46 -29.79 45.54
N PHE A 18 2.83 -28.50 45.54
CA PHE A 18 3.38 -27.66 46.63
C PHE A 18 4.67 -26.92 46.28
N GLY A 19 4.65 -25.59 46.46
CA GLY A 19 5.85 -24.76 46.43
C GLY A 19 5.56 -23.27 46.35
N SER A 20 5.01 -22.69 47.43
CA SER A 20 5.07 -21.24 47.69
C SER A 20 6.53 -20.81 47.82
N ALA A 21 7.01 -19.93 46.94
CA ALA A 21 8.24 -19.18 47.14
C ALA A 21 8.05 -17.76 46.61
N SER A 22 7.90 -16.84 47.56
CA SER A 22 8.14 -15.41 47.40
C SER A 22 9.53 -15.20 46.81
N GLY A 23 9.59 -14.71 45.58
CA GLY A 23 10.83 -14.32 44.93
C GLY A 23 10.57 -13.10 44.08
N LEU A 24 11.07 -11.94 44.52
CA LEU A 24 11.30 -10.80 43.65
C LEU A 24 12.33 -11.27 42.60
N GLY A 25 11.83 -11.80 41.48
CA GLY A 25 12.66 -12.23 40.37
C GLY A 25 13.32 -11.01 39.75
N GLN A 26 14.62 -10.86 39.97
CA GLN A 26 15.46 -10.05 39.12
C GLN A 26 15.28 -10.53 37.68
N SER A 27 14.75 -9.67 36.83
CA SER A 27 14.74 -9.86 35.38
C SER A 27 16.19 -10.08 34.94
N THR A 28 16.50 -11.32 34.57
CA THR A 28 17.74 -11.67 33.90
C THR A 28 17.51 -11.49 32.42
N LEU A 29 18.48 -10.87 31.73
CA LEU A 29 18.39 -10.52 30.32
C LEU A 29 18.13 -11.79 29.49
N PRO A 30 17.14 -11.80 28.58
CA PRO A 30 16.99 -12.88 27.62
C PRO A 30 18.19 -12.92 26.66
N GLY A 31 18.58 -14.12 26.28
CA GLY A 31 19.74 -14.39 25.43
C GLY A 31 19.59 -13.82 24.00
N PRO A 32 20.69 -13.77 23.22
CA PRO A 32 20.75 -13.18 21.89
C PRO A 32 19.83 -13.83 20.83
N ASP A 33 19.20 -14.97 21.13
CA ASP A 33 18.45 -15.81 20.19
C ASP A 33 16.91 -15.76 20.36
N GLU A 34 16.35 -14.96 21.28
CA GLU A 34 14.89 -14.78 21.40
C GLU A 34 14.37 -13.78 20.36
N VAL A 35 14.33 -14.22 19.09
CA VAL A 35 13.85 -13.46 17.93
C VAL A 35 12.30 -13.41 17.85
N GLY A 36 11.59 -14.06 18.77
CA GLY A 36 10.16 -14.33 18.63
C GLY A 36 9.19 -13.16 18.85
N LEU A 37 9.59 -12.10 19.56
CA LEU A 37 8.64 -11.12 20.14
C LEU A 37 9.02 -9.65 19.93
N ALA A 38 10.17 -9.35 19.31
CA ALA A 38 10.58 -7.98 19.04
C ALA A 38 9.70 -7.30 17.98
N LEU A 39 9.59 -5.97 18.06
CA LEU A 39 8.99 -5.13 17.03
C LEU A 39 9.80 -5.22 15.74
N ASP A 40 9.32 -5.98 14.75
CA ASP A 40 9.90 -6.00 13.41
C ASP A 40 9.46 -4.76 12.62
N THR A 41 10.42 -3.88 12.34
CA THR A 41 10.15 -2.58 11.70
C THR A 41 10.27 -2.60 10.18
N ARG A 42 10.59 -3.75 9.57
CA ARG A 42 10.80 -3.85 8.11
C ARG A 42 9.57 -3.45 7.30
N ASP A 43 8.39 -3.81 7.80
CA ASP A 43 7.09 -3.59 7.17
C ASP A 43 6.30 -2.41 7.78
N GLY A 44 6.83 -1.75 8.83
CA GLY A 44 6.15 -0.66 9.49
C GLY A 44 6.76 -0.21 10.80
N GLY A 45 5.98 0.54 11.57
CA GLY A 45 6.38 1.00 12.88
C GLY A 45 5.17 1.39 13.72
N LEU A 46 5.41 1.68 14.99
CA LEU A 46 4.36 2.13 15.90
C LEU A 46 4.23 3.64 15.83
N LEU A 47 2.99 4.11 15.85
CA LEU A 47 2.65 5.52 16.03
C LEU A 47 1.85 5.67 17.32
N LEU A 48 2.32 6.58 18.17
CA LEU A 48 1.70 6.98 19.42
C LEU A 48 1.09 8.36 19.24
N GLU A 49 -0.14 8.54 19.73
CA GLU A 49 -0.73 9.87 19.86
C GLU A 49 0.16 10.80 20.69
N HIS A 50 0.00 12.11 20.47
CA HIS A 50 0.76 13.09 21.22
C HIS A 50 0.52 12.98 22.71
N ASP A 51 1.63 12.86 23.43
CA ASP A 51 1.65 12.97 24.86
C ASP A 51 2.82 13.87 25.29
N VAL A 52 2.48 14.95 25.97
CA VAL A 52 3.44 15.94 26.45
C VAL A 52 4.48 15.31 27.38
N GLU A 53 4.10 14.28 28.14
CA GLU A 53 5.02 13.57 29.01
C GLU A 53 5.99 12.69 28.19
N LEU A 54 5.66 12.20 27.00
CA LEU A 54 6.66 11.45 26.21
C LEU A 54 7.70 12.37 25.53
N ALA A 55 7.31 13.60 25.19
CA ALA A 55 8.16 14.52 24.45
C ALA A 55 8.92 15.53 25.33
N ARG A 56 8.60 15.64 26.62
CA ARG A 56 9.15 16.68 27.52
C ARG A 56 10.59 16.44 27.91
N TRP A 57 11.45 17.41 27.56
CA TRP A 57 12.83 17.50 28.04
C TRP A 57 12.87 18.05 29.48
N PRO A 58 13.81 17.64 30.34
CA PRO A 58 14.82 16.61 30.09
C PRO A 58 14.24 15.18 30.13
N LEU A 59 14.68 14.34 29.20
CA LEU A 59 14.28 12.94 29.13
C LEU A 59 15.47 12.03 28.78
N THR A 60 15.30 10.74 29.05
CA THR A 60 16.17 9.68 28.58
C THR A 60 15.32 8.66 27.84
N VAL A 61 15.78 8.25 26.66
CA VAL A 61 15.16 7.18 25.85
C VAL A 61 16.11 6.00 25.87
N GLY A 62 15.61 4.81 26.17
CA GLY A 62 16.38 3.58 26.01
C GLY A 62 15.62 2.54 25.22
N PHE A 63 16.35 1.68 24.52
CA PHE A 63 15.78 0.59 23.72
C PHE A 63 16.87 -0.42 23.33
N ARG A 64 16.45 -1.61 22.94
CA ARG A 64 17.29 -2.60 22.27
C ARG A 64 17.00 -2.56 20.78
N VAL A 65 18.04 -2.69 19.96
CA VAL A 65 17.89 -2.75 18.51
C VAL A 65 18.84 -3.76 17.88
N ARG A 66 18.37 -4.44 16.84
CA ARG A 66 19.17 -5.23 15.92
C ARG A 66 18.95 -4.72 14.51
N LEU A 67 19.97 -4.13 13.91
CA LEU A 67 19.88 -3.58 12.55
C LEU A 67 20.08 -4.69 11.50
N PHE A 68 19.17 -4.78 10.53
CA PHE A 68 19.24 -5.76 9.45
C PHE A 68 19.88 -5.22 8.17
N SER A 69 19.98 -3.89 8.04
CA SER A 69 20.59 -3.24 6.87
C SER A 69 21.22 -1.90 7.24
N ALA A 70 22.46 -1.69 6.83
CA ALA A 70 23.14 -0.40 6.92
C ALA A 70 22.72 0.58 5.81
N ALA A 71 21.90 0.16 4.85
CA ALA A 71 21.59 0.98 3.68
C ALA A 71 20.67 2.16 4.06
N GLY A 72 21.16 3.38 3.81
CA GLY A 72 20.38 4.61 4.02
C GLY A 72 20.15 4.93 5.49
N TYR A 73 18.97 5.49 5.78
CA TYR A 73 18.53 5.84 7.14
C TYR A 73 17.66 4.73 7.74
N SER A 74 17.87 4.43 9.02
CA SER A 74 16.95 3.62 9.83
C SER A 74 16.52 4.39 11.08
N ILE A 75 15.25 4.78 11.14
CA ILE A 75 14.69 5.60 12.23
C ILE A 75 14.22 4.70 13.37
N PHE A 76 14.83 4.81 14.55
CA PHE A 76 14.46 3.98 15.71
C PHE A 76 13.36 4.64 16.54
N VAL A 77 13.57 5.89 16.95
CA VAL A 77 12.58 6.65 17.74
C VAL A 77 12.53 8.07 17.21
N ALA A 78 11.33 8.60 16.94
CA ALA A 78 11.13 9.97 16.49
C ALA A 78 10.00 10.64 17.26
N SER A 79 10.17 11.90 17.64
CA SER A 79 9.14 12.73 18.27
C SER A 79 8.77 13.90 17.36
N GLU A 80 7.47 14.03 17.10
CA GLU A 80 6.86 15.01 16.18
C GLU A 80 7.41 14.94 14.73
N THR A 81 6.76 15.65 13.81
CA THR A 81 7.20 15.73 12.40
C THR A 81 8.43 16.63 12.26
N LYS A 82 9.17 16.55 11.15
CA LYS A 82 10.35 17.40 10.89
C LYS A 82 10.01 18.87 10.74
N ALA A 83 8.74 19.18 10.47
CA ALA A 83 8.23 20.56 10.47
C ALA A 83 8.16 21.15 11.89
N SER A 84 8.17 20.33 12.93
CA SER A 84 8.12 20.80 14.32
C SER A 84 9.47 21.34 14.79
N PRO A 85 9.51 22.57 15.36
CA PRO A 85 10.69 23.07 16.06
C PRO A 85 11.14 22.20 17.23
N ALA A 86 10.22 21.40 17.81
CA ALA A 86 10.50 20.51 18.92
C ALA A 86 11.01 19.11 18.49
N HIS A 87 11.07 18.84 17.17
CA HIS A 87 11.45 17.54 16.62
C HIS A 87 12.76 17.01 17.19
N TRP A 88 12.81 15.69 17.36
CA TRP A 88 14.04 14.95 17.55
C TRP A 88 13.87 13.51 17.08
N GLU A 89 14.96 12.90 16.62
CA GLU A 89 14.99 11.51 16.15
C GLU A 89 16.32 10.84 16.48
N ILE A 90 16.24 9.56 16.86
CA ILE A 90 17.38 8.65 17.05
C ILE A 90 17.35 7.66 15.89
N PHE A 91 18.43 7.62 15.11
CA PHE A 91 18.49 6.85 13.88
C PHE A 91 19.91 6.35 13.61
N SER A 92 20.05 5.48 12.61
CA SER A 92 21.34 5.19 11.99
C SER A 92 21.39 5.68 10.55
N GLU A 93 22.52 6.25 10.13
CA GLU A 93 22.82 6.56 8.73
C GLU A 93 24.06 5.76 8.31
N GLY A 94 23.92 4.89 7.31
CA GLY A 94 25.05 4.02 6.92
C GLY A 94 25.49 3.09 8.06
N GLY A 95 24.57 2.70 8.95
CA GLY A 95 24.86 1.93 10.17
C GLY A 95 25.28 2.77 11.39
N ARG A 96 25.66 4.05 11.20
CA ARG A 96 26.19 4.89 12.29
C ARG A 96 25.10 5.54 13.14
N LEU A 97 25.09 5.28 14.44
CA LEU A 97 24.10 5.83 15.38
C LEU A 97 24.23 7.35 15.55
N THR A 98 23.11 8.05 15.40
CA THR A 98 23.01 9.51 15.45
C THR A 98 21.72 9.96 16.14
N LEU A 99 21.79 11.04 16.91
CA LEU A 99 20.63 11.85 17.32
C LEU A 99 20.58 13.11 16.45
N TYR A 100 19.40 13.45 15.93
CA TYR A 100 19.11 14.74 15.31
C TYR A 100 18.00 15.45 16.08
N ALA A 101 18.16 16.76 16.31
CA ALA A 101 17.18 17.63 16.93
C ALA A 101 17.36 19.07 16.41
N PRO A 102 16.59 19.54 15.41
CA PRO A 102 16.79 20.85 14.79
C PRO A 102 16.63 22.05 15.74
N GLY A 103 15.87 21.88 16.82
CA GLY A 103 15.72 22.89 17.87
C GLY A 103 16.95 23.04 18.79
N MET A 104 18.02 22.30 18.54
CA MET A 104 19.24 22.24 19.34
C MET A 104 20.46 22.74 18.52
N GLN A 105 21.48 23.26 19.21
CA GLN A 105 22.78 23.59 18.61
C GLN A 105 23.93 22.91 19.36
N PRO A 106 24.80 22.10 18.70
CA PRO A 106 24.62 21.59 17.34
C PRO A 106 23.31 20.79 17.21
N ASP A 107 22.78 20.70 16.00
CA ASP A 107 21.51 20.01 15.72
C ASP A 107 21.67 18.49 15.67
N HIS A 108 22.90 17.98 15.66
CA HIS A 108 23.22 16.57 15.65
C HIS A 108 24.21 16.18 16.74
N VAL A 109 24.04 14.98 17.27
CA VAL A 109 25.05 14.27 18.05
C VAL A 109 25.34 12.96 17.32
N ARG A 110 26.48 12.91 16.63
CA ARG A 110 26.92 11.76 15.83
C ARG A 110 27.87 10.91 16.67
N THR A 111 27.60 9.62 16.77
CA THR A 111 28.51 8.68 17.45
C THR A 111 29.47 8.02 16.45
N GLY A 112 30.52 7.37 16.95
CA GLY A 112 31.38 6.51 16.14
C GLY A 112 30.88 5.07 15.99
N VAL A 113 29.75 4.73 16.61
CA VAL A 113 29.27 3.33 16.71
C VAL A 113 28.50 2.94 15.46
N ASP A 114 28.93 1.84 14.84
CA ASP A 114 28.24 1.17 13.75
C ASP A 114 27.38 0.02 14.30
N LEU A 115 26.09 0.03 13.99
CA LEU A 115 25.10 -0.96 14.42
C LEU A 115 24.89 -2.09 13.40
N SER A 116 25.62 -2.09 12.27
CA SER A 116 25.38 -2.98 11.13
C SER A 116 25.93 -4.41 11.26
N ASP A 117 26.43 -4.78 12.44
CA ASP A 117 26.96 -6.12 12.73
C ASP A 117 25.89 -7.20 12.88
N GLY A 118 24.61 -6.80 12.85
CA GLY A 118 23.47 -7.69 13.01
C GLY A 118 23.34 -8.27 14.42
N ALA A 119 24.02 -7.69 15.42
CA ALA A 119 23.86 -8.04 16.83
C ALA A 119 22.80 -7.16 17.49
N TRP A 120 22.25 -7.65 18.62
CA TRP A 120 21.44 -6.81 19.50
C TRP A 120 22.34 -5.82 20.24
N ARG A 121 21.95 -4.55 20.24
CA ARG A 121 22.63 -3.44 20.94
C ARG A 121 21.65 -2.74 21.87
N ALA A 122 22.05 -2.51 23.11
CA ALA A 122 21.29 -1.73 24.08
C ALA A 122 21.69 -0.25 23.96
N ILE A 123 20.76 0.62 23.59
CA ILE A 123 21.00 2.03 23.36
C ILE A 123 20.30 2.85 24.43
N GLN A 124 20.97 3.89 24.94
CA GLN A 124 20.38 4.91 25.79
C GLN A 124 20.81 6.30 25.31
N VAL A 125 19.86 7.23 25.25
CA VAL A 125 20.09 8.62 24.85
C VAL A 125 19.45 9.54 25.89
N ALA A 126 20.30 10.19 26.69
CA ALA A 126 19.89 11.20 27.67
C ALA A 126 19.98 12.60 27.06
N MET A 127 18.88 13.34 27.10
CA MET A 127 18.69 14.63 26.44
C MET A 127 18.30 15.70 27.45
N THR A 128 19.16 16.71 27.64
CA THR A 128 18.88 17.92 28.42
C THR A 128 19.10 19.17 27.57
N PRO A 129 18.59 20.35 28.00
CA PRO A 129 18.80 21.56 27.24
C PRO A 129 20.27 21.96 27.01
N GLU A 130 21.19 21.45 27.84
CA GLU A 130 22.61 21.82 27.86
C GLU A 130 23.55 20.68 27.43
N ARG A 131 23.07 19.42 27.39
CA ARG A 131 23.92 18.26 27.13
C ARG A 131 23.13 17.07 26.58
N VAL A 132 23.76 16.32 25.69
CA VAL A 132 23.29 15.01 25.22
C VAL A 132 24.33 13.96 25.52
N ARG A 133 23.90 12.82 26.07
CA ARG A 133 24.76 11.65 26.29
C ARG A 133 24.16 10.43 25.61
N VAL A 134 25.00 9.68 24.89
CA VAL A 134 24.61 8.43 24.22
C VAL A 134 25.45 7.31 24.80
N ALA A 135 24.80 6.23 25.23
CA ALA A 135 25.45 5.00 25.61
C ALA A 135 25.00 3.82 24.74
N VAL A 136 25.94 2.92 24.45
CA VAL A 136 25.70 1.66 23.75
C VAL A 136 26.30 0.54 24.61
N ASP A 137 25.48 -0.46 24.92
CA ASP A 137 25.84 -1.62 25.75
C ASP A 137 26.44 -1.24 27.12
N GLY A 138 25.98 -0.11 27.69
CA GLY A 138 26.42 0.41 28.99
C GLY A 138 27.61 1.38 28.92
N GLU A 139 28.28 1.48 27.77
CA GLU A 139 29.43 2.38 27.58
C GLU A 139 28.98 3.72 26.99
N VAL A 140 29.43 4.85 27.56
CA VAL A 140 29.14 6.19 27.03
C VAL A 140 29.99 6.44 25.77
N VAL A 141 29.33 6.53 24.62
CA VAL A 141 29.98 6.68 23.30
C VAL A 141 29.89 8.10 22.74
N ALA A 142 29.08 8.96 23.33
CA ALA A 142 29.06 10.40 23.08
C ALA A 142 28.61 11.17 24.32
N ASP A 143 29.23 12.32 24.58
CA ASP A 143 28.88 13.23 25.68
C ASP A 143 29.12 14.69 25.24
N GLU A 144 28.13 15.24 24.54
CA GLU A 144 28.27 16.50 23.81
C GLU A 144 27.52 17.64 24.51
N PRO A 145 28.16 18.81 24.69
CA PRO A 145 27.46 20.02 25.11
C PRO A 145 26.55 20.51 23.99
N VAL A 146 25.33 20.89 24.33
CA VAL A 146 24.34 21.41 23.39
C VAL A 146 23.66 22.66 23.95
N ARG A 147 22.92 23.36 23.10
CA ARG A 147 22.05 24.46 23.50
C ARG A 147 20.68 24.26 22.87
N ARG A 148 19.68 23.98 23.68
CA ARG A 148 18.27 23.94 23.29
C ARG A 148 17.51 25.00 24.10
N PRO A 149 16.68 25.85 23.46
CA PRO A 149 15.81 26.75 24.20
C PRO A 149 14.91 25.98 25.19
N ALA A 150 14.70 26.56 26.38
CA ALA A 150 13.89 25.94 27.42
C ALA A 150 12.44 25.70 26.98
N GLU A 151 11.93 26.56 26.10
CA GLU A 151 10.59 26.46 25.52
C GLU A 151 10.72 26.38 23.99
N LEU A 152 10.42 25.21 23.45
CA LEU A 152 10.17 25.00 22.03
C LEU A 152 8.74 24.54 21.87
N ALA A 153 7.92 25.35 21.20
CA ALA A 153 6.54 24.99 20.92
C ALA A 153 6.52 23.90 19.83
N GLY A 154 6.20 22.67 20.25
CA GLY A 154 5.95 21.56 19.34
C GLY A 154 4.58 21.68 18.65
N LEU A 155 4.41 20.93 17.57
CA LEU A 155 3.16 20.81 16.81
C LEU A 155 2.20 19.78 17.43
N ARG A 156 2.63 19.03 18.45
CA ARG A 156 1.82 18.04 19.17
C ARG A 156 1.35 16.87 18.29
N GLU A 157 2.27 16.31 17.51
CA GLU A 157 1.95 15.33 16.45
C GLU A 157 2.26 13.87 16.81
N GLY A 158 2.74 13.60 18.02
CA GLY A 158 2.97 12.23 18.48
C GLY A 158 4.42 11.81 18.54
N MET A 159 4.61 10.49 18.67
CA MET A 159 5.89 9.82 18.70
C MET A 159 5.81 8.53 17.90
N ALA A 160 6.91 8.11 17.29
CA ALA A 160 6.97 6.91 16.50
C ALA A 160 8.18 6.03 16.85
N PHE A 161 8.01 4.72 16.70
CA PHE A 161 9.07 3.71 16.82
C PHE A 161 9.21 2.96 15.50
N GLY A 162 10.45 2.82 15.02
CA GLY A 162 10.74 2.20 13.72
C GLY A 162 10.41 3.06 12.49
N ARG A 163 10.00 4.32 12.67
CA ARG A 163 9.64 5.25 11.59
C ARG A 163 9.63 6.71 12.04
N LEU A 164 9.57 7.65 11.07
CA LEU A 164 9.19 9.04 11.34
C LEU A 164 7.70 9.15 11.63
N VAL A 165 7.32 10.16 12.42
CA VAL A 165 5.92 10.53 12.69
C VAL A 165 5.17 10.84 11.40
N GLU A 166 5.72 11.70 10.54
CA GLU A 166 5.18 12.05 9.21
C GLU A 166 5.24 10.92 8.18
N GLY A 167 6.01 9.87 8.47
CA GLY A 167 6.31 8.82 7.51
C GLY A 167 7.48 9.12 6.57
N GLY A 168 7.46 8.59 5.35
CA GLY A 168 8.58 8.61 4.40
C GLY A 168 9.78 7.73 4.73
N LEU A 169 10.27 7.71 5.98
CA LEU A 169 11.41 6.92 6.43
C LEU A 169 11.03 5.95 7.56
N GLY A 170 11.54 4.71 7.46
CA GLY A 170 11.35 3.62 8.42
C GLY A 170 12.69 3.09 8.91
N ALA A 171 12.69 1.96 9.62
CA ALA A 171 13.88 1.19 9.96
C ALA A 171 13.82 -0.22 9.35
N ALA A 172 14.98 -0.78 9.01
CA ALA A 172 15.10 -2.20 8.73
C ALA A 172 15.74 -2.87 9.96
N ALA A 173 14.98 -2.94 11.06
CA ALA A 173 15.50 -3.42 12.35
C ALA A 173 14.44 -4.22 13.14
N ALA A 174 14.90 -5.01 14.09
CA ALA A 174 14.08 -5.45 15.21
C ALA A 174 14.34 -4.54 16.41
N MET A 175 13.27 -4.08 17.07
CA MET A 175 13.35 -3.24 18.26
C MET A 175 12.66 -3.92 19.44
N ASP A 176 13.26 -3.77 20.61
CA ASP A 176 12.76 -4.39 21.84
C ASP A 176 12.94 -3.43 23.02
N ASP A 177 12.11 -3.60 24.05
CA ASP A 177 12.19 -2.91 25.34
C ASP A 177 12.40 -1.39 25.24
N VAL A 178 11.55 -0.71 24.47
CA VAL A 178 11.63 0.76 24.34
C VAL A 178 11.10 1.39 25.62
N TRP A 179 11.82 2.35 26.20
CA TRP A 179 11.39 3.05 27.39
C TRP A 179 11.79 4.51 27.38
N ILE A 180 11.02 5.31 28.10
CA ILE A 180 11.23 6.75 28.25
C ILE A 180 11.22 7.06 29.75
N GLY A 181 12.28 7.71 30.22
CA GLY A 181 12.47 8.15 31.59
C GLY A 181 12.65 9.66 31.69
N ARG A 182 12.44 10.21 32.89
CA ARG A 182 12.68 11.62 33.19
C ARG A 182 14.14 11.89 33.56
N GLY A 183 14.64 13.04 33.11
CA GLY A 183 15.96 13.53 33.50
C GLY A 183 17.08 13.02 32.60
N SER A 184 18.30 13.08 33.12
CA SER A 184 19.55 12.97 32.36
C SER A 184 20.41 11.77 32.70
N ALA A 185 19.89 10.83 33.50
CA ALA A 185 20.66 9.70 33.99
C ALA A 185 20.64 8.57 32.96
N LEU A 186 21.83 8.12 32.57
CA LEU A 186 22.02 6.83 31.91
C LEU A 186 22.06 5.75 32.99
N GLU A 187 21.40 4.63 32.75
CA GLU A 187 21.40 3.48 33.67
C GLU A 187 22.59 2.56 33.37
N SER A 188 23.31 2.17 34.42
CA SER A 188 24.61 1.46 34.34
C SER A 188 24.51 -0.01 33.92
N THR A 189 23.32 -0.57 33.95
CA THR A 189 23.03 -1.93 33.47
C THR A 189 21.98 -1.76 32.39
N GLY A 190 22.15 -2.37 31.21
CA GLY A 190 21.14 -2.36 30.14
C GLY A 190 19.78 -2.99 30.51
N ALA A 191 19.51 -3.21 31.80
CA ALA A 191 18.21 -3.54 32.36
C ALA A 191 17.37 -2.27 32.55
N CYS A 192 16.18 -2.27 31.96
CA CYS A 192 15.25 -1.17 31.93
C CYS A 192 14.76 -0.69 33.31
N GLY A 193 14.87 0.62 33.55
CA GLY A 193 13.87 1.41 34.26
C GLY A 193 13.71 1.11 35.74
N SER A 194 14.76 0.64 36.42
CA SER A 194 14.70 0.35 37.86
C SER A 194 14.61 1.60 38.74
N THR A 195 14.65 2.80 38.15
CA THR A 195 14.59 4.07 38.86
C THR A 195 13.19 4.68 38.74
N GLY A 196 12.67 5.29 39.81
CA GLY A 196 11.34 5.93 39.90
C GLY A 196 11.11 7.15 38.99
N ARG A 197 11.69 7.13 37.78
CA ARG A 197 11.68 8.14 36.73
C ARG A 197 11.10 7.62 35.42
N LEU A 198 10.72 6.34 35.34
CA LEU A 198 10.09 5.75 34.17
C LEU A 198 8.76 6.46 33.87
N VAL A 199 8.61 6.95 32.64
CA VAL A 199 7.39 7.58 32.11
C VAL A 199 6.54 6.55 31.37
N ALA A 200 7.19 5.74 30.53
CA ALA A 200 6.56 4.69 29.74
C ALA A 200 7.57 3.61 29.36
N ARG A 201 7.08 2.37 29.20
CA ARG A 201 7.84 1.21 28.73
C ARG A 201 7.01 0.40 27.75
N PHE A 202 7.66 -0.08 26.70
CA PHE A 202 7.11 -0.83 25.58
C PHE A 202 7.96 -2.10 25.42
N PRO A 203 7.66 -3.17 26.19
CA PRO A 203 8.49 -4.37 26.25
C PRO A 203 8.31 -5.29 25.04
N PHE A 204 7.26 -5.12 24.23
CA PHE A 204 6.89 -5.97 23.08
C PHE A 204 6.76 -7.49 23.34
N GLU A 205 6.98 -7.98 24.57
CA GLU A 205 6.73 -9.36 25.01
C GLU A 205 5.24 -9.78 24.92
N ASP A 206 4.98 -11.07 24.62
CA ASP A 206 3.65 -11.69 24.67
C ASP A 206 3.20 -11.88 26.12
N ASN A 207 2.18 -11.14 26.54
CA ASN A 207 1.49 -11.37 27.83
C ASN A 207 0.49 -12.55 27.77
N GLY A 208 0.65 -13.49 26.83
CA GLY A 208 -0.18 -14.69 26.70
C GLY A 208 -1.55 -14.39 26.10
N GLY A 209 -1.60 -13.67 24.99
CA GLY A 209 -2.84 -13.31 24.30
C GLY A 209 -3.52 -12.03 24.81
N GLY A 210 -2.78 -11.19 25.54
CA GLY A 210 -3.17 -9.83 25.87
C GLY A 210 -3.08 -8.91 24.65
N SER A 211 -4.14 -8.13 24.42
CA SER A 211 -4.10 -6.91 23.62
C SER A 211 -2.91 -6.02 24.04
N LEU A 212 -2.49 -5.05 23.20
CA LEU A 212 -1.61 -3.92 23.57
C LEU A 212 -2.00 -3.19 24.88
N ALA A 213 -3.14 -3.53 25.48
CA ALA A 213 -3.66 -3.08 26.76
C ALA A 213 -2.82 -3.42 28.00
N ASP A 214 -1.97 -4.45 27.99
CA ASP A 214 -1.17 -4.83 29.18
C ASP A 214 0.17 -4.07 29.29
N MET A 215 0.40 -3.11 28.40
CA MET A 215 1.55 -2.20 28.47
C MET A 215 1.33 -1.23 29.64
N ILE A 216 2.38 -0.89 30.42
CA ILE A 216 2.32 0.23 31.38
C ILE A 216 2.25 1.53 30.58
N VAL A 217 1.07 1.77 30.06
CA VAL A 217 0.64 2.90 29.26
C VAL A 217 -0.59 3.35 30.01
N ARG A 218 -0.53 4.53 30.63
CA ARG A 218 -1.76 5.24 30.98
C ARG A 218 -2.62 5.23 29.72
N GLU A 219 -3.74 4.53 29.72
CA GLU A 219 -4.72 4.38 28.61
C GLU A 219 -4.46 5.30 27.40
N ARG A 220 -3.62 4.88 26.44
CA ARG A 220 -3.31 5.67 25.22
C ARG A 220 -3.57 4.84 23.97
N ALA A 221 -4.08 5.51 22.94
CA ALA A 221 -4.26 4.90 21.64
C ALA A 221 -2.89 4.65 20.99
N VAL A 222 -2.66 3.41 20.58
CA VAL A 222 -1.50 2.98 19.81
C VAL A 222 -2.00 2.46 18.48
N VAL A 223 -1.41 2.93 17.39
CA VAL A 223 -1.78 2.51 16.03
C VAL A 223 -0.53 1.95 15.34
N TRP A 224 -0.65 0.73 14.82
CA TRP A 224 0.32 0.20 13.88
C TRP A 224 0.22 0.96 12.56
N ALA A 225 1.32 1.50 12.07
CA ALA A 225 1.39 2.18 10.80
C ALA A 225 2.37 1.45 9.89
N GLU A 226 1.89 1.00 8.73
CA GLU A 226 2.72 0.38 7.70
C GLU A 226 3.82 1.34 7.25
N ARG A 227 4.96 0.79 6.84
CA ARG A 227 6.12 1.57 6.44
C ARG A 227 5.73 2.43 5.26
N PRO A 228 5.78 3.76 5.39
CA PRO A 228 5.53 4.62 4.25
C PRO A 228 6.68 4.40 3.27
N GLN A 229 6.35 3.92 2.07
CA GLN A 229 7.24 4.02 0.92
C GLN A 229 7.67 5.49 0.81
N PRO A 230 8.94 5.79 0.45
CA PRO A 230 9.35 7.16 0.20
C PRO A 230 8.34 7.78 -0.75
N VAL A 231 7.67 8.85 -0.29
CA VAL A 231 6.78 9.64 -1.13
C VAL A 231 7.70 10.30 -2.13
N VAL A 232 7.90 9.63 -3.26
CA VAL A 232 8.31 10.29 -4.48
C VAL A 232 7.25 11.35 -4.67
N GLU A 233 7.65 12.62 -4.49
CA GLU A 233 6.86 13.77 -4.89
C GLU A 233 6.24 13.39 -6.24
N ALA A 234 4.92 13.29 -6.30
CA ALA A 234 4.24 12.80 -7.49
C ALA A 234 4.43 13.86 -8.58
N GLN A 235 5.60 13.87 -9.22
CA GLN A 235 5.72 14.26 -10.60
C GLN A 235 4.66 13.41 -11.28
N ILE A 236 3.61 14.07 -11.78
CA ILE A 236 2.68 13.47 -12.73
C ILE A 236 3.59 12.74 -13.70
N SER A 237 3.60 11.41 -13.65
CA SER A 237 4.39 10.69 -14.62
C SER A 237 3.86 11.17 -15.96
N PRO A 238 4.68 11.69 -16.87
CA PRO A 238 4.21 12.03 -18.21
C PRO A 238 3.64 10.79 -18.94
N ARG A 239 3.81 9.58 -18.37
CA ARG A 239 3.07 8.38 -18.80
C ARG A 239 1.56 8.45 -18.56
N PHE A 240 1.09 9.32 -17.67
CA PHE A 240 -0.32 9.67 -17.44
C PHE A 240 -0.64 11.11 -17.90
N THR A 241 -0.04 11.60 -19.00
CA THR A 241 -0.49 12.85 -19.65
C THR A 241 -1.77 12.62 -20.48
N PRO A 242 -2.39 13.72 -20.95
CA PRO A 242 -3.64 14.31 -20.48
C PRO A 242 -4.88 13.55 -21.03
N GLN A 243 -6.08 13.95 -20.62
CA GLN A 243 -7.28 13.60 -21.39
C GLN A 243 -7.05 13.92 -22.87
N ALA A 244 -7.52 13.06 -23.78
CA ALA A 244 -7.54 13.38 -25.20
C ALA A 244 -8.14 14.78 -25.35
N ASP A 245 -7.41 15.70 -25.97
CA ASP A 245 -7.93 17.04 -26.21
C ASP A 245 -9.07 16.99 -27.24
N ALA A 246 -9.76 18.11 -27.43
CA ALA A 246 -10.89 18.16 -28.35
C ALA A 246 -10.49 17.76 -29.79
N ALA A 247 -9.27 18.11 -30.22
CA ALA A 247 -8.77 17.82 -31.56
C ALA A 247 -8.51 16.31 -31.76
N ASP A 248 -7.97 15.63 -30.74
CA ASP A 248 -7.81 14.18 -30.73
C ASP A 248 -9.16 13.46 -30.81
N LEU A 249 -10.18 13.97 -30.11
CA LEU A 249 -11.53 13.39 -30.13
C LEU A 249 -12.20 13.53 -31.50
N ASP A 250 -12.07 14.69 -32.13
CA ASP A 250 -12.58 14.92 -33.50
C ASP A 250 -11.87 14.03 -34.52
N ARG A 251 -10.56 13.83 -34.37
CA ARG A 251 -9.80 12.90 -35.22
C ARG A 251 -10.28 11.45 -35.05
N ILE A 252 -10.49 10.99 -33.82
CA ILE A 252 -11.00 9.63 -33.54
C ILE A 252 -12.38 9.44 -34.18
N ALA A 253 -13.26 10.42 -34.00
CA ALA A 253 -14.58 10.45 -34.60
C ALA A 253 -14.53 10.32 -36.14
N LEU A 254 -13.64 11.08 -36.78
CA LEU A 254 -13.43 11.03 -38.22
C LEU A 254 -12.91 9.66 -38.69
N LEU A 255 -11.86 9.14 -38.05
CA LEU A 255 -11.28 7.83 -38.38
C LEU A 255 -12.29 6.69 -38.25
N LEU A 256 -13.16 6.76 -37.24
CA LEU A 256 -14.24 5.81 -37.03
C LEU A 256 -15.29 5.92 -38.15
N ALA A 257 -15.77 7.12 -38.45
CA ALA A 257 -16.76 7.35 -39.51
C ALA A 257 -16.24 6.89 -40.88
N GLU A 258 -15.01 7.26 -41.25
CA GLU A 258 -14.37 6.83 -42.49
C GLU A 258 -14.23 5.31 -42.56
N THR A 259 -13.88 4.65 -41.45
CA THR A 259 -13.75 3.20 -41.42
C THR A 259 -15.09 2.50 -41.56
N VAL A 260 -16.13 2.99 -40.86
CA VAL A 260 -17.51 2.50 -40.98
C VAL A 260 -17.99 2.60 -42.42
N GLN A 261 -17.81 3.76 -43.05
CA GLN A 261 -18.20 4.00 -44.44
C GLN A 261 -17.41 3.11 -45.41
N ARG A 262 -16.08 3.09 -45.28
CA ARG A 262 -15.17 2.33 -46.16
C ARG A 262 -15.46 0.83 -46.14
N LEU A 263 -15.75 0.27 -44.97
CA LEU A 263 -16.03 -1.15 -44.81
C LEU A 263 -17.52 -1.50 -44.97
N GLY A 264 -18.38 -0.49 -45.10
CA GLY A 264 -19.83 -0.66 -45.20
C GLY A 264 -20.44 -1.32 -43.95
N LEU A 265 -19.96 -0.95 -42.76
CA LEU A 265 -20.45 -1.53 -41.51
C LEU A 265 -21.92 -1.13 -41.26
N THR A 266 -22.73 -2.09 -40.81
CA THR A 266 -24.20 -1.96 -40.71
C THR A 266 -24.71 -1.90 -39.28
N THR A 267 -23.90 -2.38 -38.33
CA THR A 267 -24.11 -2.20 -36.89
C THR A 267 -24.27 -0.70 -36.62
N PRO A 268 -25.25 -0.27 -35.80
CA PRO A 268 -25.58 1.14 -35.58
C PRO A 268 -24.50 1.85 -34.75
N VAL A 269 -23.29 1.96 -35.30
CA VAL A 269 -22.11 2.52 -34.66
C VAL A 269 -22.30 4.03 -34.47
N GLU A 270 -22.88 4.74 -35.43
CA GLU A 270 -22.88 6.21 -35.48
C GLU A 270 -23.66 6.91 -34.37
N ALA A 271 -24.76 6.33 -33.87
CA ALA A 271 -25.61 6.97 -32.87
C ALA A 271 -25.00 6.97 -31.47
N ALA A 272 -24.16 5.98 -31.15
CA ALA A 272 -23.71 5.72 -29.78
C ALA A 272 -22.47 6.52 -29.36
N TRP A 273 -21.60 6.94 -30.29
CA TRP A 273 -20.33 7.60 -29.96
C TRP A 273 -20.34 9.12 -30.15
N ARG A 274 -21.15 9.67 -31.07
CA ARG A 274 -21.20 11.13 -31.33
C ARG A 274 -21.63 11.94 -30.09
N SER A 275 -22.42 11.36 -29.20
CA SER A 275 -22.86 11.98 -27.95
C SER A 275 -21.95 11.69 -26.74
N ARG A 276 -20.86 10.92 -26.92
CA ARG A 276 -20.06 10.39 -25.80
C ARG A 276 -18.54 10.60 -25.96
N PRO A 277 -18.03 11.84 -25.90
CA PRO A 277 -16.60 12.13 -26.02
C PRO A 277 -15.72 11.37 -25.01
N ALA A 278 -16.23 11.15 -23.79
CA ALA A 278 -15.51 10.38 -22.77
C ALA A 278 -15.27 8.91 -23.18
N LEU A 279 -16.16 8.32 -23.99
CA LEU A 279 -16.00 6.96 -24.50
C LEU A 279 -14.84 6.89 -25.51
N LEU A 280 -14.76 7.88 -26.41
CA LEU A 280 -13.67 7.97 -27.38
C LEU A 280 -12.31 8.22 -26.68
N ALA A 281 -12.28 9.10 -25.67
CA ALA A 281 -11.09 9.32 -24.84
C ALA A 281 -10.64 8.03 -24.13
N HIS A 282 -11.60 7.23 -23.67
CA HIS A 282 -11.32 5.93 -23.07
C HIS A 282 -10.71 4.96 -24.08
N TRP A 283 -11.31 4.80 -25.26
CA TRP A 283 -10.74 3.94 -26.30
C TRP A 283 -9.34 4.39 -26.72
N ARG A 284 -9.11 5.69 -26.87
CA ARG A 284 -7.79 6.27 -27.18
C ARG A 284 -6.74 5.92 -26.15
N THR A 285 -7.11 5.93 -24.86
CA THR A 285 -6.20 5.55 -23.76
C THR A 285 -5.63 4.14 -23.97
N TRP A 286 -6.46 3.22 -24.49
CA TRP A 286 -6.09 1.82 -24.71
C TRP A 286 -5.58 1.52 -26.12
N SER A 287 -5.68 2.48 -27.03
CA SER A 287 -5.23 2.34 -28.42
C SER A 287 -3.73 2.62 -28.60
N ASP A 288 -3.10 3.26 -27.62
CA ASP A 288 -1.68 3.60 -27.65
C ASP A 288 -0.78 2.33 -27.56
N PRO A 289 -0.04 1.97 -28.64
CA PRO A 289 0.84 0.81 -28.65
C PRO A 289 1.94 0.88 -27.58
N ALA A 290 2.39 2.08 -27.21
CA ALA A 290 3.39 2.28 -26.15
C ALA A 290 2.83 2.04 -24.75
N ARG A 291 1.49 2.06 -24.59
CA ARG A 291 0.79 1.71 -23.33
C ARG A 291 0.34 0.26 -23.26
N VAL A 292 0.45 -0.51 -24.34
CA VAL A 292 0.30 -1.97 -24.29
C VAL A 292 1.57 -2.58 -23.67
N PHE A 293 1.84 -2.21 -22.41
CA PHE A 293 2.76 -2.90 -21.49
C PHE A 293 2.40 -4.38 -21.28
N LEU A 294 1.25 -4.81 -21.81
CA LEU A 294 0.71 -6.16 -21.72
C LEU A 294 1.38 -7.15 -22.66
N TRP A 295 2.22 -6.67 -23.59
CA TRP A 295 3.08 -7.55 -24.38
C TRP A 295 4.50 -7.59 -23.83
N ASN A 296 4.64 -7.69 -22.51
CA ASN A 296 5.89 -8.11 -21.92
C ASN A 296 5.92 -9.66 -21.96
N PRO A 297 6.69 -10.30 -22.86
CA PRO A 297 6.81 -11.76 -22.88
C PRO A 297 7.42 -12.34 -21.59
N GLN A 298 7.98 -11.50 -20.70
CA GLN A 298 8.50 -11.87 -19.38
C GLN A 298 7.44 -11.84 -18.26
N MET A 299 6.24 -11.29 -18.49
CA MET A 299 5.11 -11.47 -17.57
C MET A 299 4.70 -12.94 -17.65
N HIS A 300 5.21 -13.75 -16.72
CA HIS A 300 5.06 -15.20 -16.67
C HIS A 300 3.64 -15.65 -17.04
N ARG A 301 3.53 -16.51 -18.05
CA ARG A 301 2.27 -17.09 -18.51
C ARG A 301 1.59 -17.82 -17.36
N PRO A 302 0.38 -17.43 -16.93
CA PRO A 302 -0.38 -18.17 -15.95
C PRO A 302 -1.16 -19.28 -16.66
N GLU A 303 -0.48 -20.14 -17.42
CA GLU A 303 -1.10 -21.36 -17.95
C GLU A 303 -1.63 -22.15 -16.73
N GLY A 304 -2.94 -22.38 -16.69
CA GLY A 304 -3.64 -22.97 -15.53
C GLY A 304 -4.10 -22.02 -14.42
N ARG A 305 -3.94 -20.68 -14.52
CA ARG A 305 -4.51 -19.71 -13.54
C ARG A 305 -5.54 -18.74 -14.11
N VAL A 306 -5.93 -18.90 -15.37
CA VAL A 306 -7.05 -18.15 -15.97
C VAL A 306 -8.21 -19.07 -16.29
N TYR A 307 -9.43 -18.61 -16.05
CA TYR A 307 -10.65 -19.38 -16.30
C TYR A 307 -10.88 -19.67 -17.80
N ASP A 308 -10.55 -18.72 -18.68
CA ASP A 308 -10.63 -18.88 -20.14
C ASP A 308 -9.35 -18.35 -20.79
N GLU A 309 -8.57 -19.23 -21.42
CA GLU A 309 -7.32 -18.88 -22.11
C GLU A 309 -7.52 -17.92 -23.29
N ARG A 310 -8.74 -17.80 -23.83
CA ARG A 310 -9.07 -16.82 -24.86
C ARG A 310 -9.08 -15.39 -24.29
N SER A 311 -9.12 -15.22 -22.96
CA SER A 311 -8.94 -13.93 -22.30
C SER A 311 -7.49 -13.45 -22.25
N LEU A 312 -6.51 -14.29 -22.60
CA LEU A 312 -5.10 -13.91 -22.62
C LEU A 312 -4.73 -13.14 -23.89
N PHE A 313 -3.55 -12.52 -23.90
CA PHE A 313 -2.91 -12.03 -25.12
C PHE A 313 -2.18 -13.18 -25.81
N ARG A 314 -2.21 -13.20 -27.13
CA ARG A 314 -1.55 -14.25 -27.93
C ARG A 314 -0.57 -13.65 -28.92
N SER A 315 0.45 -14.42 -29.30
CA SER A 315 1.41 -14.02 -30.33
C SER A 315 0.73 -13.72 -31.66
N GLU A 316 -0.35 -14.42 -31.97
CA GLU A 316 -1.12 -14.25 -33.21
C GLU A 316 -2.00 -12.99 -33.20
N ASP A 317 -2.15 -12.32 -32.05
CA ASP A 317 -2.93 -11.09 -31.96
C ASP A 317 -2.21 -9.90 -32.62
N HIS A 318 -0.87 -9.95 -32.69
CA HIS A 318 0.02 -8.93 -33.27
C HIS A 318 -0.04 -7.52 -32.70
N ASP A 319 -1.18 -7.05 -32.19
CA ASP A 319 -1.41 -5.75 -31.58
C ASP A 319 -2.79 -5.71 -30.87
N ALA A 320 -3.21 -4.50 -30.49
CA ALA A 320 -4.49 -4.27 -29.82
C ALA A 320 -5.71 -4.58 -30.73
N ILE A 321 -5.59 -4.46 -32.05
CA ILE A 321 -6.69 -4.75 -33.00
C ILE A 321 -6.93 -6.25 -33.04
N GLY A 322 -5.89 -7.06 -33.25
CA GLY A 322 -6.08 -8.52 -33.30
C GLY A 322 -6.61 -9.09 -31.98
N THR A 323 -6.11 -8.61 -30.84
CA THR A 323 -6.64 -8.99 -29.52
C THR A 323 -8.13 -8.64 -29.40
N LEU A 324 -8.50 -7.41 -29.79
CA LEU A 324 -9.86 -6.91 -29.74
C LEU A 324 -10.79 -7.76 -30.60
N LEU A 325 -10.42 -8.00 -31.86
CA LEU A 325 -11.25 -8.75 -32.81
C LEU A 325 -11.42 -10.20 -32.39
N ARG A 326 -10.34 -10.89 -32.02
CA ARG A 326 -10.40 -12.30 -31.54
C ARG A 326 -11.31 -12.46 -30.32
N ARG A 327 -11.18 -11.57 -29.32
CA ARG A 327 -12.04 -11.62 -28.13
C ARG A 327 -13.49 -11.27 -28.46
N THR A 328 -13.71 -10.37 -29.42
CA THR A 328 -15.07 -10.06 -29.91
C THR A 328 -15.70 -11.25 -30.63
N ARG A 329 -14.93 -12.00 -31.42
CA ARG A 329 -15.38 -13.25 -32.05
C ARG A 329 -15.70 -14.31 -31.02
N THR A 330 -14.82 -14.49 -30.03
CA THR A 330 -15.05 -15.42 -28.92
C THR A 330 -16.35 -15.09 -28.17
N LEU A 331 -16.61 -13.80 -27.91
CA LEU A 331 -17.86 -13.36 -27.29
C LEU A 331 -19.07 -13.67 -28.18
N LEU A 332 -18.98 -13.41 -29.48
CA LEU A 332 -20.05 -13.69 -30.43
C LEU A 332 -20.41 -15.18 -30.48
N GLU A 333 -19.38 -16.04 -30.56
CA GLU A 333 -19.54 -17.49 -30.55
C GLU A 333 -20.18 -17.98 -29.25
N HIS A 334 -19.71 -17.47 -28.11
CA HIS A 334 -20.27 -17.81 -26.80
C HIS A 334 -21.74 -17.42 -26.68
N ARG A 335 -22.09 -16.19 -27.09
CA ARG A 335 -23.46 -15.67 -27.10
C ARG A 335 -24.37 -16.49 -28.01
N SER A 336 -23.85 -16.89 -29.17
CA SER A 336 -24.59 -17.74 -30.12
C SER A 336 -24.85 -19.13 -29.55
N ALA A 337 -23.87 -19.72 -28.86
CA ALA A 337 -23.98 -21.04 -28.25
C ALA A 337 -24.98 -21.09 -27.08
N LEU A 338 -25.16 -19.99 -26.34
CA LEU A 338 -26.13 -19.90 -25.23
C LEU A 338 -27.60 -19.77 -25.69
N GLY A 339 -27.87 -19.82 -27.01
CA GLY A 339 -29.22 -19.66 -27.56
C GLY A 339 -29.72 -18.21 -27.59
N GLY A 340 -28.86 -17.24 -27.29
CA GLY A 340 -29.17 -15.81 -27.31
C GLY A 340 -29.13 -15.16 -28.69
N VAL A 341 -29.22 -15.92 -29.78
CA VAL A 341 -29.00 -15.43 -31.16
C VAL A 341 -29.96 -14.29 -31.51
N GLU A 342 -31.21 -14.37 -31.06
CA GLU A 342 -32.23 -13.33 -31.29
C GLU A 342 -31.88 -11.99 -30.63
N SER A 343 -31.09 -12.02 -29.56
CA SER A 343 -30.61 -10.81 -28.88
C SER A 343 -29.35 -10.22 -29.51
N ILE A 344 -28.68 -10.93 -30.43
CA ILE A 344 -27.49 -10.41 -31.12
C ILE A 344 -27.95 -9.46 -32.23
N PRO A 345 -27.48 -8.20 -32.27
CA PRO A 345 -27.92 -7.25 -33.29
C PRO A 345 -27.58 -7.74 -34.70
N ALA A 346 -28.53 -7.55 -35.62
CA ALA A 346 -28.33 -7.86 -37.02
C ALA A 346 -27.09 -7.12 -37.56
N GLY A 347 -26.25 -7.83 -38.32
CA GLY A 347 -25.05 -7.26 -38.93
C GLY A 347 -23.76 -7.41 -38.11
N VAL A 348 -23.82 -7.65 -36.79
CA VAL A 348 -22.61 -7.74 -35.93
C VAL A 348 -21.63 -8.81 -36.44
N ALA A 349 -22.13 -10.00 -36.78
CA ALA A 349 -21.29 -11.09 -37.30
C ALA A 349 -20.60 -10.70 -38.63
N ALA A 350 -21.37 -10.14 -39.56
CA ALA A 350 -20.87 -9.71 -40.87
C ALA A 350 -19.86 -8.56 -40.75
N ASP A 351 -20.10 -7.61 -39.86
CA ASP A 351 -19.21 -6.48 -39.61
C ASP A 351 -17.91 -6.92 -38.94
N LEU A 352 -17.99 -7.85 -37.99
CA LEU A 352 -16.80 -8.44 -37.38
C LEU A 352 -15.94 -9.17 -38.41
N GLU A 353 -16.54 -9.94 -39.31
CA GLU A 353 -15.80 -10.58 -40.42
C GLU A 353 -15.15 -9.55 -41.35
N ARG A 354 -15.84 -8.45 -41.67
CA ARG A 354 -15.26 -7.37 -42.48
C ARG A 354 -14.06 -6.74 -41.79
N LEU A 355 -14.16 -6.48 -40.49
CA LEU A 355 -13.06 -5.94 -39.69
C LEU A 355 -11.86 -6.90 -39.63
N GLU A 356 -12.09 -8.20 -39.48
CA GLU A 356 -11.01 -9.19 -39.46
C GLU A 356 -10.33 -9.37 -40.82
N ARG A 357 -11.08 -9.32 -41.91
CA ARG A 357 -10.50 -9.28 -43.27
C ARG A 357 -9.66 -8.01 -43.46
N ALA A 358 -10.18 -6.86 -43.04
CA ALA A 358 -9.47 -5.59 -43.13
C ALA A 358 -8.21 -5.57 -42.24
N ASP A 359 -8.27 -6.14 -41.04
CA ASP A 359 -7.11 -6.34 -40.18
C ASP A 359 -6.06 -7.20 -40.89
N THR A 360 -6.46 -8.39 -41.37
CA THR A 360 -5.57 -9.34 -42.05
C THR A 360 -4.84 -8.70 -43.23
N VAL A 361 -5.55 -7.95 -44.08
CA VAL A 361 -4.96 -7.27 -45.25
C VAL A 361 -4.05 -6.11 -44.85
N SER A 362 -4.36 -5.42 -43.74
CA SER A 362 -3.58 -4.28 -43.28
C SER A 362 -2.45 -4.64 -42.31
N ARG A 363 -2.24 -5.93 -41.98
CA ARG A 363 -1.16 -6.35 -41.08
C ARG A 363 0.20 -5.84 -41.56
N GLY A 364 0.97 -5.31 -40.62
CA GLY A 364 2.28 -4.69 -40.90
C GLY A 364 2.22 -3.24 -41.37
N GLN A 365 1.04 -2.68 -41.68
CA GLN A 365 0.90 -1.24 -41.93
C GLN A 365 1.07 -0.45 -40.62
N PRO A 366 1.55 0.82 -40.70
CA PRO A 366 1.66 1.69 -39.53
C PRO A 366 0.34 1.84 -38.78
N TRP A 367 0.42 1.97 -37.45
CA TRP A 367 -0.76 2.13 -36.58
C TRP A 367 -1.71 3.24 -37.06
N ALA A 368 -1.18 4.38 -37.48
CA ALA A 368 -1.98 5.52 -37.95
C ALA A 368 -2.94 5.17 -39.11
N VAL A 369 -2.61 4.17 -39.94
CA VAL A 369 -3.45 3.70 -41.06
C VAL A 369 -4.54 2.74 -40.58
N ARG A 370 -4.28 2.01 -39.49
CA ARG A 370 -5.14 0.96 -38.95
C ARG A 370 -5.96 1.41 -37.76
N GLU A 371 -5.66 2.58 -37.19
CA GLU A 371 -6.26 3.12 -35.98
C GLU A 371 -7.80 3.17 -36.06
N GLY A 372 -8.36 3.53 -37.22
CA GLY A 372 -9.81 3.50 -37.44
C GLY A 372 -10.43 2.10 -37.28
N LEU A 373 -9.70 1.02 -37.63
CA LEU A 373 -10.16 -0.36 -37.43
C LEU A 373 -10.30 -0.69 -35.93
N TYR A 374 -9.40 -0.18 -35.09
CA TYR A 374 -9.48 -0.38 -33.65
C TYR A 374 -10.74 0.26 -33.06
N TYR A 375 -11.06 1.49 -33.44
CA TYR A 375 -12.25 2.18 -32.96
C TYR A 375 -13.53 1.52 -33.50
N ALA A 376 -13.55 1.08 -34.76
CA ALA A 376 -14.67 0.35 -35.33
C ALA A 376 -14.90 -1.00 -34.63
N GLY A 377 -13.83 -1.74 -34.33
CA GLY A 377 -13.90 -2.96 -33.52
C GLY A 377 -14.40 -2.70 -32.11
N CYS A 378 -14.00 -1.59 -31.47
CA CYS A 378 -14.50 -1.21 -30.15
C CYS A 378 -16.00 -0.95 -30.18
N ALA A 379 -16.49 -0.30 -31.23
CA ALA A 379 -17.91 -0.04 -31.41
C ALA A 379 -18.72 -1.34 -31.65
N VAL A 380 -18.28 -2.21 -32.55
CA VAL A 380 -18.95 -3.51 -32.80
C VAL A 380 -18.97 -4.38 -31.54
N ARG A 381 -17.85 -4.45 -30.80
CA ARG A 381 -17.80 -5.17 -29.53
C ARG A 381 -18.76 -4.59 -28.51
N ARG A 382 -18.85 -3.26 -28.42
CA ARG A 382 -19.75 -2.59 -27.49
C ARG A 382 -21.20 -2.95 -27.79
N GLU A 383 -21.63 -2.88 -29.04
CA GLU A 383 -22.99 -3.25 -29.43
C GLU A 383 -23.30 -4.71 -29.11
N LEU A 384 -22.36 -5.62 -29.39
CA LEU A 384 -22.49 -7.03 -29.01
C LEU A 384 -22.64 -7.21 -27.49
N MET A 385 -21.81 -6.53 -26.69
CA MET A 385 -21.88 -6.60 -25.23
C MET A 385 -23.20 -6.04 -24.67
N LEU A 386 -23.62 -4.86 -25.13
CA LEU A 386 -24.83 -4.19 -24.64
C LEU A 386 -26.12 -4.88 -25.04
N SER A 387 -26.06 -5.71 -26.08
CA SER A 387 -27.18 -6.55 -26.52
C SER A 387 -27.47 -7.74 -25.60
N ASP A 388 -26.63 -7.99 -24.60
CA ASP A 388 -26.82 -9.11 -23.69
C ASP A 388 -28.08 -8.93 -22.82
N PRO A 389 -29.06 -9.85 -22.87
CA PRO A 389 -30.26 -9.76 -22.03
C PRO A 389 -29.95 -9.93 -20.55
N LEU A 390 -28.79 -10.49 -20.17
CA LEU A 390 -28.34 -10.50 -18.77
C LEU A 390 -27.90 -9.12 -18.29
N LEU A 391 -27.67 -8.17 -19.21
CA LEU A 391 -27.44 -6.77 -18.88
C LEU A 391 -28.75 -5.98 -18.92
N ASP A 392 -29.91 -6.58 -18.63
CA ASP A 392 -31.19 -5.88 -18.57
C ASP A 392 -31.48 -5.22 -17.22
N PHE A 393 -30.64 -4.23 -16.90
CA PHE A 393 -30.79 -3.41 -15.71
C PHE A 393 -31.14 -1.98 -16.10
N GLU A 394 -32.09 -1.36 -15.40
CA GLU A 394 -32.42 0.06 -15.55
C GLU A 394 -31.28 0.96 -15.04
N ARG A 395 -30.58 0.48 -14.00
CA ARG A 395 -29.58 1.24 -13.25
C ARG A 395 -28.35 0.39 -12.98
N LEU A 396 -27.18 1.01 -13.07
CA LEU A 396 -25.92 0.42 -12.66
C LEU A 396 -25.41 1.13 -11.42
N VAL A 397 -25.10 0.35 -10.39
CA VAL A 397 -24.34 0.85 -9.23
C VAL A 397 -22.86 0.72 -9.58
N CYS A 398 -22.21 1.85 -9.82
CA CYS A 398 -20.78 1.91 -10.02
C CYS A 398 -20.11 2.23 -8.69
N ILE A 399 -19.37 1.27 -8.16
CA ILE A 399 -18.53 1.47 -6.99
C ILE A 399 -17.18 1.97 -7.48
N SER A 400 -16.89 3.26 -7.27
CA SER A 400 -15.58 3.83 -7.54
C SER A 400 -14.75 3.81 -6.27
N ARG A 401 -13.54 3.27 -6.32
CA ARG A 401 -12.56 3.37 -5.23
C ARG A 401 -11.58 4.50 -5.58
N GLY A 402 -11.18 5.30 -4.60
CA GLY A 402 -9.98 6.13 -4.74
C GLY A 402 -8.77 5.22 -4.98
N THR A 403 -8.04 5.38 -6.08
CA THR A 403 -6.84 4.56 -6.31
C THR A 403 -5.65 5.10 -5.52
N TRP A 404 -4.56 4.32 -5.44
CA TRP A 404 -3.27 4.80 -4.90
C TRP A 404 -2.83 6.13 -5.53
N ALA A 405 -3.08 6.30 -6.83
CA ALA A 405 -2.81 7.53 -7.57
C ALA A 405 -3.87 8.63 -7.37
N GLY A 406 -4.78 8.49 -6.41
CA GLY A 406 -5.98 9.33 -6.30
C GLY A 406 -6.99 9.01 -7.40
N THR A 407 -7.92 9.93 -7.68
CA THR A 407 -8.66 9.86 -8.95
C THR A 407 -7.73 10.35 -10.06
N ARG A 408 -8.02 9.99 -11.30
CA ARG A 408 -7.33 10.53 -12.50
C ARG A 408 -7.28 12.07 -12.54
N TRP A 409 -8.12 12.73 -11.72
CA TRP A 409 -8.24 14.17 -11.57
C TRP A 409 -7.44 14.73 -10.40
N THR A 410 -7.26 13.97 -9.31
CA THR A 410 -6.59 14.48 -8.10
C THR A 410 -5.12 14.11 -8.04
N CYS A 411 -4.67 13.02 -8.68
CA CYS A 411 -3.25 12.58 -8.72
C CYS A 411 -2.54 12.58 -7.34
N ARG A 412 -3.30 12.52 -6.24
CA ARG A 412 -2.74 12.52 -4.88
C ARG A 412 -2.43 11.09 -4.48
N GLY A 413 -1.14 10.80 -4.29
CA GLY A 413 -0.67 9.55 -3.71
C GLY A 413 -1.37 9.28 -2.37
N ASN A 414 -1.85 8.06 -2.16
CA ASN A 414 -2.24 7.58 -0.84
C ASN A 414 -1.54 6.25 -0.54
N GLY A 415 -1.03 6.09 0.68
CA GLY A 415 -0.11 5.01 1.07
C GLY A 415 -0.77 3.64 1.29
N ASP A 416 -1.60 3.18 0.35
CA ASP A 416 -2.06 1.79 0.31
C ASP A 416 -1.55 1.14 -0.97
N ASP A 417 -0.36 0.58 -0.82
CA ASP A 417 0.52 0.06 -1.86
C ASP A 417 0.19 -1.39 -2.23
N LEU A 418 -0.54 -2.08 -1.35
CA LEU A 418 -0.88 -3.50 -1.47
C LEU A 418 -2.17 -3.73 -2.26
N GLY A 419 -2.94 -2.68 -2.54
CA GLY A 419 -4.17 -2.79 -3.32
C GLY A 419 -5.10 -3.84 -2.72
N GLY A 420 -5.34 -3.77 -1.40
CA GLY A 420 -6.09 -4.79 -0.65
C GLY A 420 -7.29 -5.32 -1.43
N HIS A 421 -7.13 -6.55 -1.95
CA HIS A 421 -7.99 -7.18 -2.95
C HIS A 421 -9.34 -7.60 -2.34
N PHE A 422 -10.41 -7.33 -3.09
CA PHE A 422 -11.81 -7.79 -2.91
C PHE A 422 -12.56 -7.39 -1.63
N ALA A 423 -12.01 -7.53 -0.43
CA ALA A 423 -12.76 -7.27 0.82
C ALA A 423 -13.12 -5.78 1.02
N THR A 424 -12.33 -4.86 0.46
CA THR A 424 -12.56 -3.41 0.53
C THR A 424 -13.42 -2.85 -0.61
N GLN A 425 -13.78 -3.64 -1.63
CA GLN A 425 -14.55 -3.12 -2.78
C GLN A 425 -16.02 -2.88 -2.47
N HIS A 426 -16.63 -3.63 -1.55
CA HIS A 426 -18.02 -3.36 -1.16
C HIS A 426 -18.17 -2.48 0.08
N PHE A 427 -17.19 -2.52 1.00
CA PHE A 427 -17.28 -1.81 2.29
C PHE A 427 -16.28 -0.66 2.44
N GLY A 428 -15.27 -0.56 1.57
CA GLY A 428 -14.16 0.39 1.66
C GLY A 428 -14.13 1.44 0.53
N PHE A 429 -15.19 1.59 -0.26
CA PHE A 429 -15.15 2.51 -1.41
C PHE A 429 -15.07 4.00 -1.01
N ILE A 430 -15.47 4.37 0.21
CA ILE A 430 -15.33 5.72 0.77
C ILE A 430 -14.07 5.91 1.63
N THR A 431 -13.29 4.86 1.90
CA THR A 431 -12.13 4.96 2.80
C THR A 431 -11.00 5.81 2.22
N LYS A 432 -11.10 6.18 0.92
CA LYS A 432 -10.16 7.05 0.22
C LYS A 432 -10.88 8.21 -0.47
N PRO A 433 -10.35 9.45 -0.36
CA PRO A 433 -10.87 10.59 -1.12
C PRO A 433 -10.97 10.30 -2.63
N GLY A 434 -12.13 10.62 -3.20
CA GLY A 434 -12.43 10.39 -4.61
C GLY A 434 -12.99 9.00 -4.96
N GLY A 435 -13.10 8.12 -3.96
CA GLY A 435 -14.02 6.99 -4.04
C GLY A 435 -15.47 7.42 -3.76
N GLY A 436 -16.43 6.62 -4.21
CA GLY A 436 -17.84 6.94 -4.12
C GLY A 436 -18.74 5.87 -4.73
N LEU A 437 -20.00 5.90 -4.32
CA LEU A 437 -21.07 5.12 -4.92
C LEU A 437 -21.79 5.98 -5.94
N TRP A 438 -21.81 5.53 -7.19
CA TRP A 438 -22.48 6.23 -8.27
C TRP A 438 -23.61 5.37 -8.79
N LEU A 439 -24.74 6.00 -9.07
CA LEU A 439 -25.86 5.36 -9.72
C LEU A 439 -25.98 5.91 -11.13
N VAL A 440 -25.72 5.07 -12.12
CA VAL A 440 -25.91 5.42 -13.53
C VAL A 440 -27.29 4.92 -13.93
N SER A 441 -28.16 5.83 -14.38
CA SER A 441 -29.52 5.50 -14.83
C SER A 441 -29.58 5.59 -16.35
N ASP A 442 -30.51 4.87 -16.99
CA ASP A 442 -30.63 4.82 -18.46
C ASP A 442 -29.30 4.51 -19.19
N TRP A 443 -28.48 3.66 -18.56
CA TRP A 443 -27.07 3.51 -18.94
C TRP A 443 -26.84 2.97 -20.36
N LYS A 444 -27.84 2.27 -20.90
CA LYS A 444 -27.85 1.78 -22.29
C LYS A 444 -27.98 2.95 -23.28
N ARG A 445 -28.91 3.89 -23.05
CA ARG A 445 -29.27 4.95 -24.02
C ARG A 445 -28.66 6.30 -23.67
N GLN A 446 -28.84 6.80 -22.45
CA GLN A 446 -28.35 8.10 -21.97
C GLN A 446 -27.89 8.02 -20.48
N PRO A 447 -26.74 7.37 -20.20
CA PRO A 447 -26.18 7.17 -18.84
C PRO A 447 -25.97 8.44 -18.01
#